data_AF-A0A7J0GC68-F1
#
_entry.id   AF-A0A7J0GC68-F1
#
_cell.length_a   1.000
_cell.length_b   1.000
_cell.length_c   1.000
_cell.angle_alpha   90.00
_cell.angle_beta   90.00
_cell.angle_gamma   90.00
#
_symmetry.space_group_name_H-M   'P 1'
#
loop_
_entity.id
_entity.type
_entity.pdbx_description
1 polymer ?
#
loop_
_entity_poly.entity_id
_entity_poly.type
_entity_poly.pdbx_seq_one_letter_code
_entity_poly.pdbx_strand_id
1 'polypeptide(L)'
;MLVKLWCPENEVAESYDESCTTALKKLKEASPLSLKVTLQSIREGRFQSLDRCLVREYRLSLNWISKHVSNDLCEGVRARLIDKDFAPKWEPASLREVTKDMVDYYFAPLGELEPELDLPTSVREPSV
;
A
#
# COMPACT_ATOMS: atom_id res chain seq x y z
N MET A 1 -34.22 35.03 -24.68
CA MET A 1 -33.11 35.44 -23.79
C MET A 1 -33.46 35.00 -22.38
N LEU A 2 -32.63 34.41 -21.53
CA LEU A 2 -31.24 33.94 -21.57
C LEU A 2 -31.07 33.22 -20.21
N VAL A 3 -31.21 31.89 -20.13
CA VAL A 3 -30.70 31.08 -18.99
C VAL A 3 -30.25 29.72 -19.53
N LYS A 4 -29.32 29.77 -20.47
CA LYS A 4 -28.59 28.60 -20.99
C LYS A 4 -27.10 28.97 -21.05
N LEU A 5 -26.57 29.34 -19.89
CA LEU A 5 -25.17 29.63 -19.57
C LEU A 5 -25.12 29.31 -18.05
N TRP A 6 -24.27 28.47 -17.47
CA TRP A 6 -22.94 27.98 -17.81
C TRP A 6 -22.62 26.97 -16.68
N CYS A 7 -22.69 25.67 -16.95
CA CYS A 7 -22.12 24.64 -16.09
C CYS A 7 -21.09 23.92 -16.96
N PRO A 8 -19.78 24.05 -16.70
CA PRO A 8 -18.79 23.53 -17.61
C PRO A 8 -18.60 22.04 -17.32
N GLU A 9 -19.53 21.23 -17.84
CA GLU A 9 -19.40 19.76 -17.82
C GLU A 9 -18.08 19.32 -18.48
N ASN A 10 -17.58 20.10 -19.45
CA ASN A 10 -16.29 19.87 -20.11
C ASN A 10 -15.07 20.21 -19.24
N GLU A 11 -15.05 21.33 -18.50
CA GLU A 11 -13.88 21.69 -17.67
C GLU A 11 -13.73 20.75 -16.48
N VAL A 12 -14.87 20.33 -15.91
CA VAL A 12 -14.92 19.35 -14.83
C VAL A 12 -14.47 17.97 -15.36
N ALA A 13 -14.93 17.55 -16.54
CA ALA A 13 -14.50 16.29 -17.15
C ALA A 13 -13.01 16.27 -17.53
N GLU A 14 -12.49 17.34 -18.14
CA GLU A 14 -11.06 17.48 -18.46
C GLU A 14 -10.18 17.46 -17.20
N SER A 15 -10.63 18.13 -16.13
CA SER A 15 -9.95 18.12 -14.83
C SER A 15 -9.95 16.73 -14.16
N TYR A 16 -11.05 15.97 -14.28
CA TYR A 16 -11.13 14.60 -13.78
C TYR A 16 -10.22 13.64 -14.56
N ASP A 17 -10.11 13.79 -15.88
CA ASP A 17 -9.22 13.00 -16.72
C ASP A 17 -7.74 13.27 -16.41
N GLU A 18 -7.37 14.54 -16.20
CA GLU A 18 -6.01 14.92 -15.76
C GLU A 18 -5.66 14.33 -14.39
N SER A 19 -6.60 14.36 -13.44
CA SER A 19 -6.42 13.77 -12.12
C SER A 19 -6.27 12.24 -12.17
N CYS A 20 -7.12 11.57 -12.94
CA CYS A 20 -7.07 10.11 -13.11
C CYS A 20 -5.77 9.64 -13.76
N THR A 21 -5.32 10.33 -14.81
CA THR A 21 -4.05 10.00 -15.49
C THR A 21 -2.85 10.22 -14.58
N THR A 22 -2.85 11.29 -13.77
CA THR A 22 -1.82 11.54 -12.77
C THR A 22 -1.78 10.45 -11.69
N ALA A 23 -2.94 10.05 -11.16
CA ALA A 23 -3.03 8.98 -10.18
C ALA A 23 -2.53 7.64 -10.75
N LEU A 24 -2.96 7.30 -11.97
CA LEU A 24 -2.53 6.10 -12.67
C LEU A 24 -1.00 6.07 -12.86
N LYS A 25 -0.40 7.21 -13.24
CA LYS A 25 1.05 7.33 -13.40
C LYS A 25 1.78 7.02 -12.09
N LYS A 26 1.34 7.61 -10.98
CA LYS A 26 1.92 7.36 -9.65
C LYS A 26 1.80 5.89 -9.22
N LEU A 27 0.65 5.26 -9.50
CA LEU A 27 0.47 3.83 -9.21
C LEU A 27 1.42 2.96 -10.03
N LYS A 28 1.67 3.30 -11.30
CA LYS A 28 2.61 2.56 -12.16
C LYS A 28 4.08 2.66 -11.71
N GLU A 29 4.43 3.66 -10.90
CA GLU A 29 5.77 3.82 -10.33
C GLU A 29 6.00 2.95 -9.08
N ALA A 30 4.94 2.38 -8.50
CA ALA A 30 5.01 1.55 -7.29
C ALA A 30 5.19 0.06 -7.62
N SER A 31 5.68 -0.72 -6.64
CA SER A 31 5.74 -2.18 -6.72
C SER A 31 4.32 -2.76 -6.92
N PRO A 32 4.09 -3.61 -7.93
CA PRO A 32 2.81 -4.26 -8.15
C PRO A 32 2.35 -5.12 -6.96
N LEU A 33 3.29 -5.79 -6.30
CA LEU A 33 3.02 -6.60 -5.11
C LEU A 33 2.62 -5.71 -3.93
N SER A 34 3.37 -4.64 -3.68
CA SER A 34 3.06 -3.66 -2.63
C SER A 34 1.67 -3.06 -2.82
N LEU A 35 1.27 -2.72 -4.05
CA LEU A 35 -0.07 -2.21 -4.33
C LEU A 35 -1.19 -3.18 -3.91
N LYS A 36 -1.06 -4.48 -4.20
CA LYS A 36 -2.07 -5.47 -3.79
C LYS A 36 -2.09 -5.67 -2.28
N VAL A 37 -0.93 -5.77 -1.65
CA VAL A 37 -0.80 -5.91 -0.18
C VAL A 37 -1.42 -4.70 0.52
N THR A 38 -1.08 -3.47 0.10
CA THR A 38 -1.65 -2.24 0.67
C THR A 38 -3.15 -2.16 0.47
N LEU A 39 -3.67 -2.52 -0.71
CA LEU A 39 -5.11 -2.54 -0.96
C LEU A 39 -5.84 -3.51 -0.03
N GLN A 40 -5.28 -4.69 0.21
CA GLN A 40 -5.84 -5.66 1.15
C GLN A 40 -5.79 -5.13 2.60
N SER A 41 -4.65 -4.58 3.03
CA SER A 41 -4.51 -3.96 4.35
C SER A 41 -5.54 -2.86 4.60
N ILE A 42 -5.77 -1.97 3.62
CA ILE A 42 -6.78 -0.91 3.73
C ILE A 42 -8.19 -1.49 3.87
N ARG A 43 -8.53 -2.51 3.07
CA ARG A 43 -9.85 -3.15 3.08
C ARG A 43 -10.14 -3.84 4.40
N GLU A 44 -9.16 -4.56 4.95
CA GLU A 44 -9.28 -5.22 6.26
C GLU A 44 -9.31 -4.20 7.40
N GLY A 45 -8.45 -3.17 7.34
CA GLY A 45 -8.31 -2.14 8.37
C GLY A 45 -9.53 -1.26 8.54
N ARG A 46 -10.36 -1.12 7.49
CA ARG A 46 -11.61 -0.35 7.52
C ARG A 46 -12.58 -0.78 8.63
N PHE A 47 -12.48 -2.03 9.08
CA PHE A 47 -13.38 -2.62 10.07
C PHE A 47 -12.68 -3.01 11.37
N GLN A 48 -11.45 -2.51 11.60
CA GLN A 48 -10.60 -2.89 12.75
C GLN A 48 -10.28 -1.67 13.61
N SER A 49 -10.00 -1.90 14.89
CA SER A 49 -9.43 -0.87 15.77
C SER A 49 -7.99 -0.57 15.38
N LEU A 50 -7.48 0.61 15.79
CA LEU A 50 -6.09 0.99 15.55
C LEU A 50 -5.11 -0.07 16.09
N ASP A 51 -5.38 -0.66 17.26
CA ASP A 51 -4.53 -1.69 17.85
C ASP A 51 -4.42 -2.93 16.96
N ARG A 52 -5.55 -3.39 16.41
CA ARG A 52 -5.56 -4.52 15.48
C ARG A 52 -4.83 -4.19 14.18
N CYS A 53 -5.02 -2.97 13.66
CA CYS A 53 -4.27 -2.49 12.50
C CYS A 53 -2.77 -2.48 12.77
N LEU A 54 -2.32 -1.97 13.91
CA LEU A 54 -0.88 -1.92 14.27
C LEU A 54 -0.26 -3.30 14.37
N VAL A 55 -0.95 -4.27 14.99
CA VAL A 55 -0.47 -5.67 15.03
C VAL A 55 -0.32 -6.25 13.62
N ARG A 56 -1.29 -5.99 12.72
CA ARG A 56 -1.19 -6.43 11.32
C ARG A 56 -0.07 -5.74 10.57
N GLU A 57 0.04 -4.41 10.65
CA GLU A 57 1.08 -3.66 9.94
C GLU A 57 2.50 -4.00 10.44
N TYR A 58 2.64 -4.33 11.73
CA TYR A 58 3.88 -4.88 12.27
C TYR A 58 4.27 -6.19 11.58
N ARG A 59 3.33 -7.14 11.49
CA ARG A 59 3.54 -8.40 10.78
C ARG A 59 3.89 -8.20 9.31
N LEU A 60 3.14 -7.34 8.61
CA LEU A 60 3.43 -6.99 7.22
C LEU A 60 4.85 -6.46 7.07
N SER A 61 5.27 -5.55 7.96
CA SER A 61 6.60 -4.93 7.93
C SER A 61 7.71 -5.95 8.11
N LEU A 62 7.57 -6.89 9.05
CA LEU A 62 8.57 -7.95 9.24
C LEU A 62 8.63 -8.91 8.04
N ASN A 63 7.48 -9.28 7.47
CA ASN A 63 7.43 -10.10 6.27
C ASN A 63 8.02 -9.40 5.04
N TRP A 64 7.97 -8.07 4.97
CA TRP A 64 8.72 -7.28 3.97
C TRP A 64 10.23 -7.32 4.18
N ILE A 65 10.68 -7.27 5.43
CA ILE A 65 12.11 -7.29 5.78
C ILE A 65 12.73 -8.68 5.58
N SER A 66 11.95 -9.76 5.75
CA SER A 66 12.44 -11.14 5.57
C SER A 66 12.76 -11.51 4.13
N LYS A 67 12.22 -10.76 3.15
CA LYS A 67 12.45 -10.94 1.70
C LYS A 67 12.07 -12.32 1.14
N HIS A 68 11.20 -13.06 1.83
CA HIS A 68 10.81 -14.40 1.39
C HIS A 68 10.02 -14.40 0.08
N VAL A 69 9.21 -13.38 -0.18
CA VAL A 69 8.40 -13.27 -1.41
C VAL A 69 9.05 -12.37 -2.45
N SER A 70 9.63 -11.24 -2.02
CA SER A 70 10.21 -10.23 -2.91
C SER A 70 11.26 -9.38 -2.19
N ASN A 71 12.23 -8.86 -2.94
CA ASN A 71 13.23 -7.90 -2.47
C ASN A 71 12.83 -6.43 -2.80
N ASP A 72 11.59 -6.19 -3.19
CA ASP A 72 11.07 -4.87 -3.62
C ASP A 72 11.30 -3.76 -2.60
N LEU A 73 11.26 -4.06 -1.29
CA LEU A 73 11.57 -3.06 -0.26
C LEU A 73 13.00 -2.50 -0.43
N CYS A 74 13.98 -3.38 -0.58
CA CYS A 74 15.36 -2.97 -0.79
C CYS A 74 15.58 -2.35 -2.16
N GLU A 75 14.92 -2.87 -3.19
CA GLU A 75 15.00 -2.30 -4.54
C GLU A 75 14.43 -0.87 -4.58
N GLY A 76 13.35 -0.59 -3.88
CA GLY A 76 12.78 0.74 -3.79
C GLY A 76 13.69 1.72 -3.06
N VAL A 77 14.33 1.26 -1.97
CA VAL A 77 15.37 2.04 -1.27
C VAL A 77 16.56 2.31 -2.19
N ARG A 78 17.03 1.28 -2.90
CA ARG A 78 18.14 1.41 -3.86
C ARG A 78 17.81 2.46 -4.92
N ALA A 79 16.68 2.31 -5.62
CA ALA A 79 16.28 3.17 -6.73
C ALA A 79 16.02 4.63 -6.31
N ARG A 80 15.49 4.87 -5.10
CA ARG A 80 15.11 6.21 -4.66
C ARG A 80 16.16 6.93 -3.82
N LEU A 81 16.93 6.21 -3.01
CA LEU A 81 17.80 6.81 -1.99
C LEU A 81 19.28 6.55 -2.25
N ILE A 82 19.64 5.36 -2.73
CA ILE A 82 21.04 4.96 -2.93
C ILE A 82 21.52 5.41 -4.31
N ASP A 83 21.01 4.77 -5.37
CA ASP A 83 21.44 5.03 -6.73
C ASP A 83 20.71 6.23 -7.34
N LYS A 84 19.50 6.52 -6.85
CA LYS A 84 18.66 7.65 -7.30
C LYS A 84 18.39 7.62 -8.81
N ASP A 85 18.29 6.43 -9.39
CA ASP A 85 17.97 6.23 -10.80
C ASP A 85 16.47 6.36 -11.09
N PHE A 86 15.62 6.31 -10.05
CA PHE A 86 14.16 6.28 -10.17
C PHE A 86 13.63 5.19 -11.10
N ALA A 87 14.42 4.12 -11.30
CA ALA A 87 14.14 3.02 -12.21
C ALA A 87 14.18 1.68 -11.45
N PRO A 88 13.25 1.47 -10.50
CA PRO A 88 13.21 0.25 -9.72
C PRO A 88 12.82 -0.95 -10.60
N LYS A 89 13.47 -2.09 -10.32
CA LYS A 89 13.26 -3.37 -10.97
C LYS A 89 12.40 -4.26 -10.09
N TRP A 90 11.10 -4.01 -10.11
CA TRP A 90 10.14 -4.74 -9.29
C TRP A 90 10.03 -6.21 -9.67
N GLU A 91 9.90 -7.06 -8.65
CA GLU A 91 9.63 -8.48 -8.79
C GLU A 91 8.49 -8.88 -7.84
N PRO A 92 7.32 -9.26 -8.37
CA PRO A 92 6.93 -9.36 -9.78
C PRO A 92 6.79 -8.00 -10.51
N ALA A 93 6.98 -8.02 -11.83
CA ALA A 93 7.04 -6.80 -12.64
C ALA A 93 5.66 -6.25 -13.03
N SER A 94 4.59 -7.06 -12.93
CA SER A 94 3.24 -6.64 -13.28
C SER A 94 2.17 -7.10 -12.30
N LEU A 95 1.03 -6.38 -12.25
CA LEU A 95 -0.11 -6.74 -11.39
C LEU A 95 -0.69 -8.13 -11.71
N ARG A 96 -0.51 -8.63 -12.94
CA ARG A 96 -1.02 -9.94 -13.37
C ARG A 96 -0.19 -11.09 -12.81
N GLU A 97 1.10 -10.86 -12.58
CA GLU A 97 2.03 -11.84 -12.04
C GLU A 97 1.91 -12.00 -10.51
N VAL A 98 1.36 -10.99 -9.82
CA VAL A 98 1.13 -11.09 -8.37
C VAL A 98 0.02 -12.10 -8.07
N THR A 99 0.39 -13.25 -7.50
CA THR A 99 -0.56 -14.30 -7.10
C THR A 99 -1.23 -13.98 -5.76
N LYS A 100 -2.30 -14.71 -5.43
CA LYS A 100 -2.95 -14.59 -4.12
C LYS A 100 -2.02 -15.06 -2.99
N ASP A 101 -1.32 -16.16 -3.20
CA ASP A 101 -0.42 -16.76 -2.20
C ASP A 101 0.74 -15.80 -1.84
N MET A 102 1.27 -15.08 -2.83
CA MET A 102 2.27 -14.02 -2.58
C MET A 102 1.74 -12.95 -1.63
N VAL A 103 0.50 -12.51 -1.82
CA VAL A 103 -0.13 -11.49 -0.98
C VAL A 103 -0.43 -12.06 0.41
N ASP A 104 -1.07 -13.24 0.47
CA ASP A 104 -1.46 -13.91 1.72
C ASP A 104 -0.26 -14.15 2.64
N TYR A 105 0.91 -14.47 2.07
CA TYR A 105 2.15 -14.68 2.84
C TYR A 105 2.48 -13.48 3.74
N TYR A 106 2.29 -12.24 3.27
CA TYR A 106 2.58 -11.07 4.10
C TYR A 106 1.67 -10.98 5.33
N PHE A 107 0.45 -11.52 5.26
CA PHE A 107 -0.51 -11.54 6.37
C PHE A 107 -0.36 -12.79 7.25
N ALA A 108 0.48 -13.75 6.87
CA ALA A 108 0.70 -14.98 7.62
C ALA A 108 1.40 -14.70 8.96
N PRO A 109 1.03 -15.44 10.04
CA PRO A 109 1.65 -15.29 11.35
C PRO A 109 3.18 -15.34 11.27
N LEU A 110 3.83 -14.60 12.17
CA LEU A 110 5.28 -14.63 12.30
C LEU A 110 5.76 -16.01 12.76
N GLY A 111 7.01 -16.35 12.43
CA GLY A 111 7.62 -17.62 12.85
C GLY A 111 7.81 -17.72 14.37
N GLU A 112 8.09 -18.91 14.88
CA GLU A 112 8.17 -19.19 16.33
C GLU A 112 9.15 -18.31 17.11
N LEU A 113 10.16 -17.76 16.43
CA LEU A 113 11.20 -16.93 17.04
C LEU A 113 10.82 -15.45 17.12
N GLU A 114 9.80 -15.01 16.39
CA GLU A 114 9.38 -13.62 16.29
C GLU A 114 7.96 -13.46 16.87
N PRO A 115 7.82 -12.89 18.08
CA PRO A 115 6.51 -12.73 18.68
C PRO A 115 5.68 -11.69 17.94
N GLU A 116 4.36 -11.86 17.96
CA GLU A 116 3.43 -10.81 17.53
C GLU A 116 3.58 -9.55 18.39
N LEU A 117 3.23 -8.39 17.82
CA LEU A 117 3.26 -7.13 18.55
C LEU A 117 2.28 -7.16 19.71
N ASP A 118 2.80 -7.09 20.94
CA ASP A 118 2.00 -6.89 22.14
C ASP A 118 1.93 -5.40 22.48
N LEU A 119 0.73 -4.84 22.44
CA LEU A 119 0.49 -3.43 22.76
C LEU A 119 0.04 -3.32 24.23
N PRO A 120 0.60 -2.38 25.02
CA PRO A 120 0.22 -2.19 26.41
C PRO A 120 -1.13 -1.47 26.53
N THR A 121 -2.19 -2.07 26.01
CA THR A 121 -3.55 -1.50 25.96
C THR A 121 -4.17 -1.38 27.35
N SER A 122 -3.75 -2.21 28.30
CA SER A 122 -4.23 -2.20 29.69
C SER A 122 -3.81 -0.98 30.49
N VAL A 123 -2.76 -0.27 30.07
CA VAL A 123 -2.16 0.85 30.80
C VAL A 123 -2.55 2.20 30.19
N ARG A 124 -3.37 2.21 29.14
CA ARG A 124 -3.74 3.43 28.42
C ARG A 124 -4.74 4.25 29.22
N GLU A 125 -4.54 5.57 29.22
CA GLU A 125 -5.52 6.49 29.75
C GLU A 125 -6.85 6.35 28.97
N PRO A 126 -8.01 6.43 29.65
CA PRO A 126 -9.30 6.39 28.98
C PRO A 126 -9.38 7.50 27.93
N SER A 127 -9.92 7.19 26.76
CA SER A 127 -10.22 8.20 25.74
C SER A 127 -11.23 9.19 26.31
N VAL A 128 -10.80 10.45 26.49
CA VAL A 128 -11.66 11.58 26.89
C VAL A 128 -12.65 11.93 25.77
#